data_AF-A0A4T0WX92-F1
#
_entry.id   AF-A0A4T0WX92-F1
#
_cell.length_a   1.000
_cell.length_b   1.000
_cell.length_c   1.000
_cell.angle_alpha   90.00
_cell.angle_beta   90.00
_cell.angle_gamma   90.00
#
_symmetry.space_group_name_H-M   'P 1'
#
loop_
_entity.id
_entity.type
_entity.pdbx_description
1 polymer ?
#
loop_
_entity_poly.entity_id
_entity_poly.type
_entity_poly.pdbx_seq_one_letter_code
_entity_poly.pdbx_strand_id
1 'polypeptide(L)'
;MYTKDQLEAFAVQLRDVGNRRTFSQATIEKVCDIYLANNELSPTAVKVLANYVSDIEENASFVYNRIHEVFPITTKDGFYATVQIVLLNNILTTNRDCVTKEDANVLIQKITKVASSIEEMDEDVIVEALEDLSELANSVHLDTFMHLRQLMLKNKTKQGFNVVLTLSGKIKCDGIDEKMKERAFFELYDSLKAGDSIAEQIMLNVSYELGINDTGFFVRLLEKVFVQGNLVAECKPTALLIVSNEVISKVRMECLLHAVNIPKLINQYFIDIYPKLSFKRPWELQSIVLFTKFPADKVKLDDASRRVYIDHLKQLLTPTAVQLNIDVSNLQLTFLSRTFSGEQDTDALIKYFKSKGKEYSLEFRYTLNKFYFSYLTRNRNNMSSDQVQETIQEAKELLEESKSDRVPIHITYMLELSKLFGIYAQQYAKEEWFRVSFGTFESMVKDVQGKTDDSPVWEILTNNIRFTSSFM
;
A
#
# COMPACT_ATOMS: atom_id res chain seq x y z
N MET A 1 33.63 32.20 30.11
CA MET A 1 32.47 31.40 30.55
C MET A 1 31.29 32.36 30.63
N TYR A 2 30.17 32.08 29.98
CA TYR A 2 29.00 32.97 30.01
C TYR A 2 28.21 32.79 31.31
N THR A 3 27.60 33.88 31.80
CA THR A 3 26.63 33.83 32.90
C THR A 3 25.21 33.62 32.36
N LYS A 4 24.27 33.24 33.24
CA LYS A 4 22.85 33.12 32.89
C LYS A 4 22.30 34.45 32.34
N ASP A 5 22.59 35.56 33.02
CA ASP A 5 22.14 36.90 32.63
C ASP A 5 22.67 37.32 31.24
N GLN A 6 23.91 36.94 30.92
CA GLN A 6 24.48 37.18 29.59
C GLN A 6 23.73 36.41 28.50
N LEU A 7 23.41 35.13 28.74
CA LEU A 7 22.63 34.32 27.81
C LEU A 7 21.19 34.84 27.67
N GLU A 8 20.56 35.29 28.76
CA GLU A 8 19.23 35.91 28.70
C GLU A 8 19.24 37.21 27.88
N ALA A 9 20.26 38.04 28.04
CA ALA A 9 20.43 39.25 27.23
C ALA A 9 20.58 38.91 25.73
N PHE A 10 21.37 37.90 25.39
CA PHE A 10 21.49 37.42 24.00
C PHE A 10 20.15 36.94 23.46
N ALA A 11 19.41 36.13 24.22
CA ALA A 11 18.11 35.63 23.81
C ALA A 11 17.11 36.76 23.53
N VAL A 12 17.13 37.84 24.33
CA VAL A 12 16.28 39.02 24.11
C VAL A 12 16.69 39.78 22.84
N GLN A 13 17.99 40.00 22.63
CA GLN A 13 18.49 40.70 21.43
C GLN A 13 18.11 39.99 20.14
N LEU A 14 18.20 38.66 20.13
CA LEU A 14 17.90 37.81 18.99
C LEU A 14 16.40 37.70 18.67
N ARG A 15 15.51 38.30 19.45
CA ARG A 15 14.09 38.44 19.06
C ARG A 15 13.94 39.32 17.82
N ASP A 16 14.82 40.31 17.66
CA ASP A 16 14.86 41.18 16.49
C ASP A 16 15.52 40.50 15.29
N VAL A 17 14.85 40.50 14.14
CA VAL A 17 15.31 39.82 12.91
C VAL A 17 16.63 40.41 12.38
N GLY A 18 16.83 41.73 12.50
CA GLY A 18 18.05 42.41 12.06
C GLY A 18 19.27 41.97 12.86
N ASN A 19 19.08 41.77 14.17
CA ASN A 19 20.13 41.23 15.04
C ASN A 19 20.49 39.78 14.69
N ARG A 20 19.53 38.92 14.29
CA ARG A 20 19.84 37.52 13.94
C ARG A 20 20.79 37.37 12.75
N ARG A 21 20.70 38.27 11.76
CA ARG A 21 21.60 38.29 10.58
C ARG A 21 23.00 38.80 10.88
N THR A 22 23.14 39.61 11.92
CA THR A 22 24.38 40.32 12.26
C THR A 22 25.08 39.74 13.49
N PHE A 23 24.41 38.86 14.24
CA PHE A 23 24.96 38.20 15.42
C PHE A 23 26.16 37.32 15.06
N SER A 24 27.22 37.40 15.86
CA SER A 24 28.47 36.68 15.59
C SER A 24 28.29 35.17 15.71
N GLN A 25 28.61 34.43 14.63
CA GLN A 25 28.65 32.96 14.65
C GLN A 25 29.61 32.43 15.73
N ALA A 26 30.78 33.03 15.93
CA ALA A 26 31.72 32.63 16.98
C ALA A 26 31.16 32.75 18.41
N THR A 27 30.21 33.67 18.64
CA THR A 27 29.46 33.73 19.89
C THR A 27 28.49 32.56 19.99
N ILE A 28 27.77 32.25 18.90
CA ILE A 28 26.83 31.13 18.85
C ILE A 28 27.53 29.77 19.00
N GLU A 29 28.74 29.58 18.47
CA GLU A 29 29.53 28.36 18.69
C GLU A 29 29.72 28.06 20.17
N LYS A 30 30.10 29.08 20.95
CA LYS A 30 30.25 28.95 22.41
C LYS A 30 28.93 28.66 23.12
N VAL A 31 27.80 29.13 22.57
CA VAL A 31 26.47 28.81 23.08
C VAL A 31 26.10 27.35 22.77
N CYS A 32 26.45 26.85 21.57
CA CYS A 32 26.35 25.43 21.23
C CYS A 32 27.17 24.57 22.19
N ASP A 33 28.41 24.95 22.51
CA ASP A 33 29.25 24.21 23.47
C ASP A 33 28.59 24.12 24.86
N ILE A 34 27.96 25.21 25.33
CA ILE A 34 27.21 25.22 26.59
C ILE A 34 26.01 24.29 26.52
N TYR A 35 25.26 24.32 25.41
CA TYR A 35 24.12 23.44 25.20
C TYR A 35 24.54 21.96 25.20
N LEU A 36 25.60 21.61 24.48
CA LEU A 36 26.13 20.24 24.38
C LEU A 36 26.71 19.73 25.70
N ALA A 37 27.24 20.63 26.55
CA ALA A 37 27.70 20.28 27.88
C ALA A 37 26.57 19.83 28.83
N ASN A 38 25.29 20.09 28.50
CA ASN A 38 24.11 19.66 29.24
C ASN A 38 24.18 19.97 30.76
N ASN A 39 24.64 21.17 31.08
CA ASN A 39 24.75 21.71 32.43
C ASN A 39 23.59 22.68 32.78
N GLU A 40 23.65 23.34 33.93
CA GLU A 40 22.61 24.25 34.44
C GLU A 40 22.31 25.47 33.55
N LEU A 41 23.24 25.88 32.68
CA LEU A 41 23.05 27.00 31.75
C LEU A 41 22.38 26.59 30.44
N SER A 42 22.29 25.29 30.17
CA SER A 42 21.80 24.74 28.91
C SER A 42 20.36 25.15 28.58
N PRO A 43 19.40 25.24 29.53
CA PRO A 43 18.06 25.76 29.23
C PRO A 43 18.06 27.17 28.66
N THR A 44 18.94 28.05 29.17
CA THR A 44 19.06 29.42 28.65
C THR A 44 19.81 29.43 27.31
N ALA A 45 20.82 28.58 27.14
CA ALA A 45 21.53 28.44 25.87
C ALA A 45 20.59 28.00 24.73
N VAL A 46 19.69 27.04 24.98
CA VAL A 46 18.71 26.61 23.98
C VAL A 46 17.79 27.75 23.56
N LYS A 47 17.36 28.63 24.47
CA LYS A 47 16.55 29.81 24.11
C LYS A 47 17.30 30.76 23.17
N VAL A 48 18.60 30.97 23.40
CA VAL A 48 19.45 31.78 22.50
C VAL A 48 19.50 31.14 21.12
N LEU A 49 19.77 29.83 21.05
CA LEU A 49 19.84 29.10 19.78
C LEU A 49 18.49 29.11 19.06
N ALA A 50 17.39 28.88 19.76
CA ALA A 50 16.04 28.86 19.19
C ALA A 50 15.68 30.19 18.52
N ASN A 51 16.02 31.32 19.15
CA ASN A 51 15.81 32.65 18.55
C ASN A 51 16.79 32.95 17.42
N TYR A 52 18.02 32.43 17.48
CA TYR A 52 19.04 32.67 16.45
C TYR A 52 18.71 32.00 15.11
N VAL A 53 18.16 30.77 15.16
CA VAL A 53 17.84 30.00 13.96
C VAL A 53 16.57 30.48 13.26
N SER A 54 15.64 31.13 13.97
CA SER A 54 14.34 31.53 13.41
C SER A 54 14.47 32.45 12.18
N ASP A 55 13.78 32.07 11.11
CA ASP A 55 13.61 32.83 9.86
C ASP A 55 14.89 33.05 9.01
N ILE A 56 15.99 32.38 9.35
CA ILE A 56 17.27 32.49 8.62
C ILE A 56 17.86 31.09 8.36
N GLU A 57 17.78 30.65 7.11
CA GLU A 57 18.20 29.32 6.67
C GLU A 57 19.67 29.01 6.97
N GLU A 58 20.57 29.98 6.81
CA GLU A 58 22.00 29.82 7.06
C GLU A 58 22.29 29.60 8.55
N ASN A 59 21.55 30.27 9.43
CA ASN A 59 21.68 30.13 10.88
C ASN A 59 21.17 28.76 11.34
N ALA A 60 20.02 28.31 10.80
CA ALA A 60 19.47 26.99 11.08
C ALA A 60 20.46 25.88 10.68
N SER A 61 20.98 25.93 9.45
CA SER A 61 22.01 25.00 8.97
C SER A 61 23.26 25.03 9.86
N PHE A 62 23.73 26.23 10.22
CA PHE A 62 24.92 26.40 11.07
C PHE A 62 24.74 25.75 12.45
N VAL A 63 23.63 26.04 13.13
CA VAL A 63 23.36 25.48 14.46
C VAL A 63 23.16 23.97 14.37
N TYR A 64 22.37 23.49 13.40
CA TYR A 64 22.11 22.07 13.22
C TYR A 64 23.40 21.27 13.01
N ASN A 65 24.26 21.71 12.09
CA ASN A 65 25.56 21.08 11.83
C ASN A 65 26.49 21.00 13.06
N ARG A 66 26.27 21.86 14.07
CA ARG A 66 27.04 21.84 15.31
C ARG A 66 26.47 20.89 16.36
N ILE A 67 25.18 20.60 16.32
CA ILE A 67 24.49 19.88 17.40
C ILE A 67 23.90 18.53 16.98
N HIS A 68 23.73 18.25 15.69
CA HIS A 68 22.94 17.11 15.21
C HIS A 68 23.44 15.74 15.71
N GLU A 69 24.76 15.52 15.77
CA GLU A 69 25.33 14.24 16.24
C GLU A 69 24.87 13.87 17.66
N VAL A 70 24.73 14.87 18.53
CA VAL A 70 24.41 14.65 19.94
C VAL A 70 22.97 15.01 20.26
N PHE A 71 22.33 15.90 19.47
CA PHE A 71 21.08 16.62 19.74
C PHE A 71 20.42 16.15 21.05
N PRO A 72 20.83 16.71 22.20
CA PRO A 72 20.40 16.18 23.47
C PRO A 72 18.92 16.50 23.66
N ILE A 73 18.09 15.47 23.68
CA ILE A 73 16.72 15.52 24.18
C ILE A 73 16.72 14.72 25.47
N THR A 74 16.57 15.41 26.61
CA THR A 74 16.78 14.81 27.95
C THR A 74 15.47 14.43 28.62
N THR A 75 15.50 13.35 29.43
CA THR A 75 14.36 12.89 30.23
C THR A 75 14.27 13.54 31.62
N LYS A 76 15.13 14.51 31.96
CA LYS A 76 15.28 15.02 33.34
C LYS A 76 14.18 16.01 33.76
N ASP A 77 13.69 16.82 32.83
CA ASP A 77 12.77 17.93 33.11
C ASP A 77 11.91 18.20 31.87
N GLY A 78 10.58 18.23 32.05
CA GLY A 78 9.62 18.39 30.96
C GLY A 78 9.66 19.77 30.32
N PHE A 79 9.92 20.81 31.12
CA PHE A 79 10.12 22.14 30.59
C PHE A 79 11.37 22.20 29.71
N TYR A 80 12.50 21.68 30.20
CA TYR A 80 13.72 21.69 29.42
C TYR A 80 13.63 20.85 28.13
N ALA A 81 12.99 19.68 28.20
CA ALA A 81 12.72 18.86 27.01
C ALA A 81 11.85 19.61 25.99
N THR A 82 10.80 20.29 26.45
CA THR A 82 9.94 21.12 25.59
C THR A 82 10.75 22.21 24.88
N VAL A 83 11.62 22.92 25.60
CA VAL A 83 12.46 23.98 25.00
C VAL A 83 13.46 23.42 23.97
N GLN A 84 13.96 22.20 24.17
CA GLN A 84 14.81 21.51 23.18
C GLN A 84 14.05 21.14 21.90
N ILE A 85 12.79 20.71 22.03
CA ILE A 85 11.93 20.43 20.86
C ILE A 85 11.55 21.73 20.15
N VAL A 86 11.34 22.84 20.85
CA VAL A 86 11.13 24.16 20.22
C VAL A 86 12.32 24.57 19.35
N LEU A 87 13.56 24.36 19.82
CA LEU A 87 14.74 24.60 18.97
C LEU A 87 14.70 23.72 17.71
N LEU A 88 14.31 22.46 17.84
CA LEU A 88 14.19 21.54 16.70
C LEU A 88 13.11 22.00 15.71
N ASN A 89 11.92 22.38 16.18
CA ASN A 89 10.85 22.91 15.34
C ASN A 89 11.32 24.14 14.58
N ASN A 90 11.97 25.09 15.27
CA ASN A 90 12.50 26.28 14.60
C ASN A 90 13.52 25.93 13.51
N ILE A 91 14.36 24.90 13.69
CA ILE A 91 15.28 24.41 12.67
C ILE A 91 14.49 23.80 11.49
N LEU A 92 13.55 22.90 11.76
CA LEU A 92 12.74 22.20 10.74
C LEU A 92 11.91 23.18 9.92
N THR A 93 11.22 24.12 10.56
CA THR A 93 10.40 25.14 9.89
C THR A 93 11.25 26.12 9.09
N THR A 94 12.46 26.46 9.56
CA THR A 94 13.32 27.44 8.87
C THR A 94 14.09 26.79 7.72
N ASN A 95 14.70 25.63 7.93
CA ASN A 95 15.52 24.95 6.92
C ASN A 95 15.49 23.44 7.13
N ARG A 96 14.39 22.83 6.69
CA ARG A 96 14.19 21.39 6.77
C ARG A 96 15.26 20.57 6.07
N ASP A 97 15.82 21.09 4.97
CA ASP A 97 16.78 20.38 4.11
C ASP A 97 18.13 20.14 4.79
N CYS A 98 18.44 20.84 5.89
CA CYS A 98 19.64 20.56 6.67
C CYS A 98 19.56 19.26 7.50
N VAL A 99 18.35 18.73 7.74
CA VAL A 99 18.11 17.50 8.52
C VAL A 99 18.15 16.28 7.61
N THR A 100 19.10 15.39 7.84
CA THR A 100 19.23 14.15 7.06
C THR A 100 18.13 13.15 7.42
N LYS A 101 17.87 12.18 6.51
CA LYS A 101 16.89 11.11 6.77
C LYS A 101 17.29 10.24 7.96
N GLU A 102 18.59 9.98 8.09
CA GLU A 102 19.19 9.22 9.17
C GLU A 102 19.02 9.93 10.51
N ASP A 103 19.27 11.24 10.55
CA ASP A 103 19.04 12.03 11.75
C ASP A 103 17.55 12.08 12.11
N ALA A 104 16.66 12.20 11.13
CA ALA A 104 15.23 12.21 11.36
C ALA A 104 14.76 10.91 12.05
N ASN A 105 15.28 9.75 11.62
CA ASN A 105 14.99 8.47 12.27
C ASN A 105 15.42 8.48 13.75
N VAL A 106 16.63 8.99 14.04
CA VAL A 106 17.17 9.05 15.41
C VAL A 106 16.38 10.03 16.27
N LEU A 107 16.02 11.19 15.73
CA LEU A 107 15.25 12.22 16.43
C LEU A 107 13.85 11.72 16.80
N ILE A 108 13.15 11.03 15.89
CA ILE A 108 11.86 10.40 16.19
C ILE A 108 11.99 9.44 17.38
N GLN A 109 13.02 8.60 17.41
CA GLN A 109 13.26 7.67 18.52
C GLN A 109 13.51 8.41 19.84
N LYS A 110 14.35 9.45 19.83
CA LYS A 110 14.66 10.27 21.01
C LYS A 110 13.41 10.98 21.55
N ILE A 111 12.66 11.66 20.67
CA ILE A 111 11.43 12.38 21.05
C ILE A 111 10.40 11.40 21.63
N THR A 112 10.17 10.28 20.95
CA THR A 112 9.21 9.25 21.41
C THR A 112 9.58 8.74 22.80
N LYS A 113 10.86 8.45 23.05
CA LYS A 113 11.34 7.99 24.36
C LYS A 113 11.12 9.03 25.46
N VAL A 114 11.41 10.29 25.19
CA VAL A 114 11.28 11.38 26.16
C VAL A 114 9.81 11.68 26.45
N ALA A 115 8.97 11.80 25.43
CA ALA A 115 7.53 11.98 25.57
C ALA A 115 6.85 10.81 26.29
N SER A 116 7.37 9.59 26.18
CA SER A 116 6.87 8.44 26.96
C SER A 116 7.27 8.47 28.43
N SER A 117 8.28 9.27 28.80
CA SER A 117 8.88 9.28 30.14
C SER A 117 8.47 10.48 31.00
N ILE A 118 7.88 11.51 30.40
CA ILE A 118 7.54 12.78 31.06
C ILE A 118 6.09 13.14 30.78
N GLU A 119 5.28 13.34 31.83
CA GLU A 119 3.85 13.68 31.69
C GLU A 119 3.58 15.17 31.39
N GLU A 120 4.48 16.09 31.74
CA GLU A 120 4.26 17.54 31.67
C GLU A 120 4.83 18.21 30.39
N MET A 121 4.92 17.48 29.27
CA MET A 121 5.40 18.07 28.01
C MET A 121 4.26 18.70 27.20
N ASP A 122 4.59 19.76 26.45
CA ASP A 122 3.67 20.36 25.50
C ASP A 122 3.44 19.42 24.31
N GLU A 123 2.26 18.79 24.27
CA GLU A 123 1.88 17.82 23.25
C GLU A 123 1.86 18.40 21.84
N ASP A 124 1.48 19.68 21.68
CA ASP A 124 1.37 20.31 20.37
C ASP A 124 2.76 20.51 19.75
N VAL A 125 3.73 20.93 20.57
CA VAL A 125 5.13 21.09 20.16
C VAL A 125 5.75 19.75 19.74
N ILE A 126 5.43 18.66 20.45
CA ILE A 126 5.88 17.30 20.09
C ILE A 126 5.28 16.87 18.75
N VAL A 127 3.97 17.07 18.56
CA VAL A 127 3.27 16.64 17.34
C VAL A 127 3.79 17.38 16.11
N GLU A 128 4.02 18.68 16.21
CA GLU A 128 4.60 19.50 15.13
C GLU A 128 5.99 19.00 14.72
N ALA A 129 6.86 18.75 15.71
CA ALA A 129 8.20 18.20 15.45
C ALA A 129 8.13 16.87 14.69
N LEU A 130 7.25 15.98 15.15
CA LEU A 130 7.11 14.64 14.60
C LEU A 130 6.45 14.64 13.23
N GLU A 131 5.59 15.62 12.90
CA GLU A 131 5.02 15.79 11.57
C GLU A 131 6.12 16.00 10.52
N ASP A 132 6.95 17.02 10.70
CA ASP A 132 8.06 17.34 9.80
C ASP A 132 9.08 16.19 9.70
N LEU A 133 9.45 15.62 10.86
CA LEU A 133 10.38 14.49 10.90
C LEU A 133 9.80 13.24 10.25
N SER A 134 8.50 12.97 10.42
CA SER A 134 7.85 11.78 9.86
C SER A 134 7.90 11.77 8.35
N GLU A 135 7.79 12.93 7.73
CA GLU A 135 7.87 13.06 6.28
C GLU A 135 9.32 12.87 5.79
N LEU A 136 10.33 13.35 6.53
CA LEU A 136 11.76 13.18 6.20
C LEU A 136 12.26 11.74 6.38
N ALA A 137 11.88 11.12 7.49
CA ALA A 137 12.37 9.81 7.90
C ALA A 137 12.20 8.78 6.80
N ASN A 138 13.18 7.89 6.64
CA ASN A 138 13.06 6.75 5.72
C ASN A 138 12.72 5.45 6.46
N SER A 139 12.86 5.41 7.79
CA SER A 139 12.47 4.25 8.56
C SER A 139 12.23 4.54 10.04
N VAL A 140 11.38 3.73 10.67
CA VAL A 140 11.13 3.74 12.11
C VAL A 140 11.15 2.31 12.64
N HIS A 141 11.82 2.07 13.76
CA HIS A 141 11.81 0.74 14.39
C HIS A 141 10.42 0.45 14.99
N LEU A 142 9.91 -0.78 14.86
CA LEU A 142 8.56 -1.15 15.31
C LEU A 142 8.27 -0.73 16.75
N ASP A 143 9.23 -0.89 17.67
CA ASP A 143 9.03 -0.52 19.08
C ASP A 143 8.79 0.98 19.22
N THR A 144 9.58 1.78 18.50
CA THR A 144 9.42 3.23 18.48
C THR A 144 8.05 3.59 17.91
N PHE A 145 7.65 2.94 16.82
CA PHE A 145 6.33 3.14 16.22
C PHE A 145 5.19 2.82 17.20
N MET A 146 5.25 1.70 17.92
CA MET A 146 4.20 1.29 18.85
C MET A 146 4.06 2.27 20.03
N HIS A 147 5.18 2.73 20.61
CA HIS A 147 5.14 3.76 21.66
C HIS A 147 4.60 5.09 21.13
N LEU A 148 5.07 5.51 19.96
CA LEU A 148 4.61 6.74 19.32
C LEU A 148 3.10 6.71 19.05
N ARG A 149 2.59 5.58 18.55
CA ARG A 149 1.16 5.40 18.34
C ARG A 149 0.37 5.56 19.64
N GLN A 150 0.83 4.94 20.73
CA GLN A 150 0.19 5.07 22.04
C GLN A 150 0.16 6.52 22.53
N LEU A 151 1.26 7.27 22.33
CA LEU A 151 1.31 8.71 22.62
C LEU A 151 0.27 9.48 21.79
N MET A 152 0.27 9.29 20.47
CA MET A 152 -0.64 10.05 19.58
C MET A 152 -2.12 9.71 19.81
N LEU A 153 -2.44 8.48 20.22
CA LEU A 153 -3.80 8.08 20.60
C LEU A 153 -4.30 8.75 21.87
N LYS A 154 -3.43 9.11 22.81
CA LYS A 154 -3.80 9.88 24.01
C LYS A 154 -4.18 11.31 23.64
N ASN A 155 -3.42 11.94 22.75
CA ASN A 155 -3.56 13.35 22.39
C ASN A 155 -4.77 13.59 21.45
N LYS A 156 -5.22 12.57 20.71
CA LYS A 156 -6.40 12.60 19.80
C LYS A 156 -6.39 13.74 18.77
N THR A 157 -5.22 14.26 18.41
CA THR A 157 -5.10 15.31 17.40
C THR A 157 -5.06 14.73 15.99
N LYS A 158 -5.65 15.44 15.02
CA LYS A 158 -5.63 15.02 13.60
C LYS A 158 -4.20 14.90 13.06
N GLN A 159 -3.32 15.81 13.47
CA GLN A 159 -1.89 15.78 13.11
C GLN A 159 -1.20 14.55 13.68
N GLY A 160 -1.45 14.20 14.95
CA GLY A 160 -0.90 12.98 15.55
C GLY A 160 -1.31 11.71 14.79
N PHE A 161 -2.56 11.63 14.31
CA PHE A 161 -2.99 10.52 13.45
C PHE A 161 -2.23 10.48 12.11
N ASN A 162 -1.99 11.63 11.48
CA ASN A 162 -1.22 11.71 10.23
C ASN A 162 0.23 11.24 10.44
N VAL A 163 0.88 11.63 11.54
CA VAL A 163 2.23 11.18 11.91
C VAL A 163 2.29 9.65 11.97
N VAL A 164 1.36 9.04 12.71
CA VAL A 164 1.30 7.57 12.85
C VAL A 164 1.03 6.92 11.50
N LEU A 165 0.13 7.48 10.70
CA LEU A 165 -0.16 6.96 9.37
C LEU A 165 1.08 7.01 8.46
N THR A 166 1.77 8.14 8.39
CA THR A 166 2.99 8.33 7.58
C THR A 166 4.09 7.35 8.00
N LEU A 167 4.30 7.19 9.31
CA LEU A 167 5.34 6.30 9.83
C LEU A 167 4.99 4.82 9.72
N SER A 168 3.71 4.46 9.69
CA SER A 168 3.28 3.06 9.53
C SER A 168 3.77 2.44 8.21
N GLY A 169 3.93 3.24 7.16
CA GLY A 169 4.52 2.81 5.88
C GLY A 169 6.04 2.81 5.84
N LYS A 170 6.71 3.05 6.97
CA LYS A 170 8.17 3.16 7.09
C LYS A 170 8.73 2.25 8.18
N ILE A 171 7.96 1.27 8.63
CA ILE A 171 8.35 0.40 9.75
C ILE A 171 9.50 -0.52 9.33
N LYS A 172 10.48 -0.69 10.22
CA LYS A 172 11.52 -1.72 10.14
C LYS A 172 11.42 -2.65 11.33
N CYS A 173 11.59 -3.94 11.04
CA CYS A 173 11.46 -5.02 11.99
C CYS A 173 12.79 -5.74 12.29
N ASP A 174 13.91 -5.13 11.92
CA ASP A 174 15.24 -5.73 12.08
C ASP A 174 15.58 -5.94 13.57
N GLY A 175 16.06 -7.15 13.89
CA GLY A 175 16.43 -7.52 15.26
C GLY A 175 15.25 -7.75 16.21
N ILE A 176 14.01 -7.76 15.72
CA ILE A 176 12.80 -8.01 16.51
C ILE A 176 12.40 -9.47 16.43
N ASP A 177 12.18 -10.11 17.58
CA ASP A 177 11.71 -11.49 17.64
C ASP A 177 10.25 -11.65 17.18
N GLU A 178 9.88 -12.86 16.79
CA GLU A 178 8.54 -13.15 16.27
C GLU A 178 7.42 -12.93 17.30
N LYS A 179 7.70 -13.13 18.60
CA LYS A 179 6.70 -12.94 19.66
C LYS A 179 6.34 -11.48 19.84
N MET A 180 7.32 -10.59 19.71
CA MET A 180 7.12 -9.15 19.80
C MET A 180 6.38 -8.62 18.57
N LYS A 181 6.71 -9.11 17.36
CA LYS A 181 5.95 -8.83 16.14
C LYS A 181 4.50 -9.26 16.27
N GLU A 182 4.27 -10.47 16.74
CA GLU A 182 2.93 -11.00 16.95
C GLU A 182 2.14 -10.21 18.00
N ARG A 183 2.78 -9.82 19.11
CA ARG A 183 2.14 -8.95 20.12
C ARG A 183 1.72 -7.62 19.51
N ALA A 184 2.61 -6.98 18.75
CA ALA A 184 2.31 -5.71 18.07
C ALA A 184 1.15 -5.87 17.08
N PHE A 185 1.12 -6.96 16.30
CA PHE A 185 0.02 -7.27 15.40
C PHE A 185 -1.32 -7.32 16.13
N PHE A 186 -1.42 -8.12 17.19
CA PHE A 186 -2.70 -8.28 17.90
C PHE A 186 -3.08 -7.04 18.70
N GLU A 187 -2.13 -6.26 19.22
CA GLU A 187 -2.41 -4.96 19.84
C GLU A 187 -3.04 -3.97 18.84
N LEU A 188 -2.51 -3.92 17.62
CA LEU A 188 -3.10 -3.10 16.55
C LEU A 188 -4.47 -3.62 16.13
N TYR A 189 -4.58 -4.93 15.90
CA TYR A 189 -5.81 -5.57 15.46
C TYR A 189 -6.95 -5.39 16.48
N ASP A 190 -6.68 -5.59 17.77
CA ASP A 190 -7.68 -5.49 18.84
C ASP A 190 -8.16 -4.06 19.08
N SER A 191 -7.40 -3.08 18.61
CA SER A 191 -7.77 -1.66 18.70
C SER A 191 -8.59 -1.15 17.52
N LEU A 192 -8.80 -1.99 16.49
CA LEU A 192 -9.60 -1.62 15.32
C LEU A 192 -11.06 -1.38 15.70
N LYS A 193 -11.62 -0.28 15.20
CA LYS A 193 -13.04 0.05 15.34
C LYS A 193 -13.68 0.12 13.97
N ALA A 194 -14.93 -0.34 13.88
CA ALA A 194 -15.71 -0.25 12.65
C ALA A 194 -15.72 1.16 12.06
N GLY A 195 -15.32 1.29 10.79
CA GLY A 195 -15.36 2.54 10.04
C GLY A 195 -14.14 3.45 10.24
N ASP A 196 -13.18 3.09 11.10
CA ASP A 196 -11.94 3.84 11.32
C ASP A 196 -10.90 3.50 10.24
N SER A 197 -11.03 4.16 9.08
CA SER A 197 -10.16 3.92 7.92
C SER A 197 -8.69 4.24 8.17
N ILE A 198 -8.37 5.13 9.11
CA ILE A 198 -6.98 5.44 9.43
C ILE A 198 -6.36 4.27 10.19
N ALA A 199 -7.05 3.76 11.21
CA ALA A 199 -6.59 2.59 11.95
C ALA A 199 -6.47 1.34 11.06
N GLU A 200 -7.41 1.14 10.13
CA GLU A 200 -7.34 0.08 9.12
C GLU A 200 -6.11 0.20 8.21
N GLN A 201 -5.84 1.40 7.69
CA GLN A 201 -4.68 1.63 6.83
C GLN A 201 -3.37 1.41 7.59
N ILE A 202 -3.28 1.87 8.84
CA ILE A 202 -2.13 1.61 9.70
C ILE A 202 -1.95 0.10 9.89
N MET A 203 -3.03 -0.63 10.20
CA MET A 203 -2.97 -2.08 10.38
C MET A 203 -2.45 -2.78 9.11
N LEU A 204 -2.96 -2.40 7.94
CA LEU A 204 -2.51 -2.96 6.67
C LEU A 204 -1.02 -2.70 6.42
N ASN A 205 -0.58 -1.45 6.59
CA ASN A 205 0.83 -1.07 6.42
C ASN A 205 1.73 -1.87 7.37
N VAL A 206 1.39 -1.94 8.66
CA VAL A 206 2.20 -2.67 9.65
C VAL A 206 2.18 -4.17 9.38
N SER A 207 1.02 -4.76 9.10
CA SER A 207 0.89 -6.21 8.90
C SER A 207 1.78 -6.74 7.78
N TYR A 208 1.93 -5.95 6.71
CA TYR A 208 2.81 -6.27 5.60
C TYR A 208 4.29 -6.29 6.02
N GLU A 209 4.72 -5.31 6.81
CA GLU A 209 6.12 -5.16 7.26
C GLU A 209 6.54 -6.16 8.36
N LEU A 210 5.59 -6.72 9.12
CA LEU A 210 5.92 -7.66 10.19
C LEU A 210 6.50 -8.97 9.65
N GLY A 211 5.98 -9.47 8.53
CA GLY A 211 6.47 -10.69 7.87
C GLY A 211 6.53 -11.91 8.80
N ILE A 212 5.48 -12.14 9.58
CA ILE A 212 5.45 -13.23 10.59
C ILE A 212 5.31 -14.57 9.87
N ASN A 213 6.40 -15.33 9.78
CA ASN A 213 6.45 -16.61 9.08
C ASN A 213 6.21 -17.82 10.00
N ASP A 214 5.29 -17.67 10.96
CA ASP A 214 4.85 -18.75 11.85
C ASP A 214 3.48 -19.28 11.41
N THR A 215 3.33 -20.61 11.37
CA THR A 215 2.02 -21.24 11.12
C THR A 215 1.14 -21.17 12.36
N GLY A 216 1.73 -21.18 13.57
CA GLY A 216 1.00 -20.99 14.81
C GLY A 216 0.31 -19.63 14.89
N PHE A 217 1.03 -18.56 14.53
CA PHE A 217 0.47 -17.22 14.36
C PHE A 217 -0.74 -17.23 13.42
N PHE A 218 -0.59 -17.85 12.24
CA PHE A 218 -1.68 -17.91 11.26
C PHE A 218 -2.92 -18.63 11.83
N VAL A 219 -2.76 -19.73 12.58
CA VAL A 219 -3.88 -20.40 13.26
C VAL A 219 -4.57 -19.47 14.25
N ARG A 220 -3.81 -18.73 15.07
CA ARG A 220 -4.38 -17.75 16.02
C ARG A 220 -5.08 -16.59 15.32
N LEU A 221 -4.56 -16.13 14.17
CA LEU A 221 -5.24 -15.15 13.32
C LEU A 221 -6.59 -15.70 12.83
N LEU A 222 -6.64 -16.95 12.37
CA LEU A 222 -7.89 -17.57 11.94
C LEU A 222 -8.91 -17.69 13.07
N GLU A 223 -8.47 -18.10 14.27
CA GLU A 223 -9.31 -18.14 15.46
C GLU A 223 -9.87 -16.75 15.78
N LYS A 224 -9.02 -15.72 15.73
CA LYS A 224 -9.43 -14.34 15.99
C LYS A 224 -10.44 -13.83 14.97
N VAL A 225 -10.20 -14.06 13.68
CA VAL A 225 -11.02 -13.52 12.58
C VAL A 225 -12.34 -14.28 12.40
N PHE A 226 -12.32 -15.62 12.49
CA PHE A 226 -13.46 -16.46 12.09
C PHE A 226 -14.20 -17.13 13.26
N VAL A 227 -13.53 -17.39 14.38
CA VAL A 227 -14.13 -18.10 15.52
C VAL A 227 -14.60 -17.13 16.60
N GLN A 228 -13.74 -16.18 16.97
CA GLN A 228 -14.02 -15.17 17.99
C GLN A 228 -14.63 -13.90 17.39
N GLY A 229 -14.23 -13.56 16.17
CA GLY A 229 -14.70 -12.37 15.46
C GLY A 229 -16.13 -12.53 14.95
N ASN A 230 -17.04 -11.65 15.41
CA ASN A 230 -18.26 -11.40 14.67
C ASN A 230 -17.87 -10.60 13.44
N LEU A 231 -17.62 -11.31 12.33
CA LEU A 231 -17.29 -10.71 11.04
C LEU A 231 -18.09 -9.38 10.90
N VAL A 232 -19.43 -9.32 11.05
CA VAL A 232 -20.29 -8.12 10.74
C VAL A 232 -19.93 -6.80 11.44
N ALA A 233 -19.27 -6.80 12.60
CA ALA A 233 -19.20 -5.63 13.47
C ALA A 233 -17.86 -4.87 13.49
N GLU A 234 -16.76 -5.38 12.90
CA GLU A 234 -15.38 -4.96 13.26
C GLU A 234 -14.40 -4.79 12.08
N CYS A 235 -14.77 -4.14 10.97
CA CYS A 235 -13.80 -3.87 9.86
C CYS A 235 -13.25 -5.13 9.14
N LYS A 236 -14.14 -5.97 8.63
CA LYS A 236 -13.79 -7.22 7.94
C LYS A 236 -12.95 -7.14 6.67
N PRO A 237 -13.08 -6.13 5.79
CA PRO A 237 -12.35 -6.17 4.52
C PRO A 237 -10.85 -6.23 4.77
N THR A 238 -10.39 -5.45 5.74
CA THR A 238 -9.01 -5.45 6.26
C THR A 238 -8.62 -6.82 6.81
N ALA A 239 -9.45 -7.44 7.66
CA ALA A 239 -9.19 -8.78 8.20
C ALA A 239 -9.08 -9.87 7.10
N LEU A 240 -9.99 -9.85 6.12
CA LEU A 240 -9.98 -10.80 5.00
C LEU A 240 -8.76 -10.59 4.08
N LEU A 241 -8.35 -9.32 3.88
CA LEU A 241 -7.15 -8.99 3.13
C LEU A 241 -5.87 -9.46 3.85
N ILE A 242 -5.78 -9.24 5.17
CA ILE A 242 -4.66 -9.74 5.98
C ILE A 242 -4.60 -11.27 5.92
N VAL A 243 -5.71 -11.96 6.16
CA VAL A 243 -5.77 -13.43 6.05
C VAL A 243 -5.34 -13.89 4.66
N SER A 244 -5.80 -13.22 3.60
CA SER A 244 -5.37 -13.55 2.25
C SER A 244 -3.86 -13.41 2.11
N ASN A 245 -3.26 -12.30 2.54
CA ASN A 245 -1.82 -12.06 2.42
C ASN A 245 -1.01 -13.14 3.16
N GLU A 246 -1.51 -13.62 4.30
CA GLU A 246 -0.85 -14.69 5.05
C GLU A 246 -0.95 -16.08 4.40
N VAL A 247 -1.88 -16.32 3.47
CA VAL A 247 -1.98 -17.60 2.74
C VAL A 247 -0.90 -17.66 1.64
N ILE A 248 0.32 -17.98 2.04
CA ILE A 248 1.53 -18.07 1.19
C ILE A 248 1.99 -19.50 0.90
N SER A 249 1.39 -20.51 1.55
CA SER A 249 1.78 -21.91 1.41
C SER A 249 0.59 -22.85 1.39
N LYS A 250 0.81 -24.09 0.91
CA LYS A 250 -0.22 -25.15 0.94
C LYS A 250 -0.65 -25.48 2.37
N VAL A 251 0.28 -25.50 3.32
CA VAL A 251 0.01 -25.76 4.74
C VAL A 251 -0.92 -24.69 5.32
N ARG A 252 -0.64 -23.40 5.07
CA ARG A 252 -1.53 -22.32 5.52
C ARG A 252 -2.89 -22.38 4.82
N MET A 253 -2.94 -22.72 3.54
CA MET A 253 -4.22 -22.98 2.86
C MET A 253 -5.01 -24.09 3.55
N GLU A 254 -4.38 -25.21 3.91
CA GLU A 254 -5.03 -26.28 4.64
C GLU A 254 -5.58 -25.80 5.99
N CYS A 255 -4.81 -25.05 6.79
CA CYS A 255 -5.30 -24.46 8.04
C CYS A 255 -6.56 -23.60 7.82
N LEU A 256 -6.56 -22.72 6.80
CA LEU A 256 -7.72 -21.90 6.46
C LEU A 256 -8.94 -22.74 6.08
N LEU A 257 -8.73 -23.78 5.27
CA LEU A 257 -9.81 -24.69 4.84
C LEU A 257 -10.44 -25.46 6.00
N HIS A 258 -9.68 -25.75 7.07
CA HIS A 258 -10.20 -26.39 8.28
C HIS A 258 -10.93 -25.40 9.19
N ALA A 259 -10.47 -24.15 9.27
CA ALA A 259 -11.05 -23.15 10.16
C ALA A 259 -12.37 -22.55 9.65
N VAL A 260 -12.63 -22.59 8.34
CA VAL A 260 -13.70 -21.80 7.71
C VAL A 260 -14.69 -22.67 6.94
N ASN A 261 -15.98 -22.46 7.19
CA ASN A 261 -17.05 -22.91 6.31
C ASN A 261 -17.13 -21.98 5.08
N ILE A 262 -16.52 -22.38 3.96
CA ILE A 262 -16.43 -21.56 2.74
C ILE A 262 -17.79 -21.11 2.22
N PRO A 263 -18.80 -21.99 2.02
CA PRO A 263 -20.12 -21.55 1.55
C PRO A 263 -20.74 -20.46 2.44
N LYS A 264 -20.64 -20.62 3.77
CA LYS A 264 -21.14 -19.62 4.73
C LYS A 264 -20.37 -18.30 4.60
N LEU A 265 -19.04 -18.36 4.49
CA LEU A 265 -18.20 -17.15 4.32
C LEU A 265 -18.53 -16.42 3.01
N ILE A 266 -18.68 -17.15 1.90
CA ILE A 266 -19.04 -16.58 0.60
C ILE A 266 -20.39 -15.85 0.70
N ASN A 267 -21.43 -16.52 1.19
CA ASN A 267 -22.75 -15.91 1.31
C ASN A 267 -22.70 -14.67 2.21
N GLN A 268 -22.07 -14.78 3.38
CA GLN A 268 -21.91 -13.64 4.29
C GLN A 268 -21.15 -12.48 3.64
N TYR A 269 -20.10 -12.75 2.85
CA TYR A 269 -19.34 -11.70 2.19
C TYR A 269 -20.15 -11.00 1.11
N PHE A 270 -20.70 -11.73 0.16
CA PHE A 270 -21.37 -11.10 -0.97
C PHE A 270 -22.74 -10.48 -0.60
N ILE A 271 -23.39 -10.95 0.46
CA ILE A 271 -24.67 -10.39 0.91
C ILE A 271 -24.48 -9.27 1.94
N ASP A 272 -23.64 -9.47 2.96
CA ASP A 272 -23.59 -8.53 4.09
C ASP A 272 -22.45 -7.51 4.02
N ILE A 273 -21.35 -7.84 3.32
CA ILE A 273 -20.09 -7.09 3.32
C ILE A 273 -19.93 -6.31 2.01
N TYR A 274 -19.85 -7.04 0.90
CA TYR A 274 -19.49 -6.54 -0.43
C TYR A 274 -20.32 -5.32 -0.89
N PRO A 275 -21.67 -5.32 -0.79
CA PRO A 275 -22.45 -4.16 -1.22
C PRO A 275 -22.23 -2.89 -0.38
N LYS A 276 -21.57 -2.97 0.77
CA LYS A 276 -21.27 -1.81 1.64
C LYS A 276 -19.86 -1.26 1.41
N LEU A 277 -19.03 -1.93 0.60
CA LEU A 277 -17.65 -1.51 0.37
C LEU A 277 -17.58 -0.19 -0.40
N SER A 278 -16.61 0.64 -0.05
CA SER A 278 -16.44 1.96 -0.63
C SER A 278 -15.47 1.95 -1.79
N PHE A 279 -15.91 2.51 -2.92
CA PHE A 279 -15.06 2.85 -4.07
C PHE A 279 -13.93 3.83 -3.73
N LYS A 280 -14.09 4.61 -2.66
CA LYS A 280 -13.08 5.56 -2.17
C LYS A 280 -12.00 4.87 -1.32
N ARG A 281 -12.18 3.59 -1.00
CA ARG A 281 -11.28 2.80 -0.16
C ARG A 281 -10.89 1.52 -0.92
N PRO A 282 -9.96 1.61 -1.88
CA PRO A 282 -9.67 0.52 -2.81
C PRO A 282 -9.28 -0.80 -2.10
N TRP A 283 -8.61 -0.73 -0.95
CA TRP A 283 -8.23 -1.90 -0.14
C TRP A 283 -9.45 -2.69 0.37
N GLU A 284 -10.60 -2.04 0.63
CA GLU A 284 -11.81 -2.75 1.05
C GLU A 284 -12.27 -3.72 -0.05
N LEU A 285 -12.23 -3.27 -1.31
CA LEU A 285 -12.59 -4.07 -2.48
C LEU A 285 -11.53 -5.13 -2.81
N GLN A 286 -10.27 -4.88 -2.45
CA GLN A 286 -9.20 -5.87 -2.60
C GLN A 286 -9.42 -7.11 -1.74
N SER A 287 -10.19 -7.03 -0.65
CA SER A 287 -10.49 -8.18 0.22
C SER A 287 -11.10 -9.38 -0.50
N ILE A 288 -11.64 -9.21 -1.71
CA ILE A 288 -12.09 -10.30 -2.58
C ILE A 288 -10.98 -11.29 -2.95
N VAL A 289 -9.70 -10.88 -2.84
CA VAL A 289 -8.53 -11.70 -3.15
C VAL A 289 -8.52 -13.01 -2.36
N LEU A 290 -9.07 -13.04 -1.14
CA LEU A 290 -9.14 -14.28 -0.36
C LEU A 290 -9.90 -15.37 -1.14
N PHE A 291 -10.98 -15.00 -1.81
CA PHE A 291 -11.79 -15.93 -2.58
C PHE A 291 -11.13 -16.37 -3.89
N THR A 292 -10.19 -15.59 -4.41
CA THR A 292 -9.34 -16.04 -5.52
C THR A 292 -8.25 -17.01 -5.02
N LYS A 293 -7.94 -17.09 -3.74
CA LYS A 293 -6.99 -18.10 -3.24
C LYS A 293 -7.62 -19.49 -3.08
N PHE A 294 -8.91 -19.57 -2.77
CA PHE A 294 -9.58 -20.87 -2.58
C PHE A 294 -9.56 -21.76 -3.84
N PRO A 295 -9.55 -23.10 -3.68
CA PRO A 295 -9.75 -24.03 -4.79
C PRO A 295 -11.03 -23.71 -5.58
N ALA A 296 -10.95 -23.74 -6.91
CA ALA A 296 -12.04 -23.27 -7.78
C ALA A 296 -13.34 -24.05 -7.60
N ASP A 297 -13.26 -25.34 -7.30
CA ASP A 297 -14.40 -26.22 -7.02
C ASP A 297 -15.16 -25.85 -5.73
N LYS A 298 -14.50 -25.13 -4.80
CA LYS A 298 -15.08 -24.69 -3.53
C LYS A 298 -15.71 -23.30 -3.58
N VAL A 299 -15.47 -22.53 -4.63
CA VAL A 299 -15.98 -21.15 -4.75
C VAL A 299 -17.18 -21.12 -5.69
N LYS A 300 -18.39 -21.10 -5.11
CA LYS A 300 -19.64 -21.00 -5.87
C LYS A 300 -20.52 -19.90 -5.28
N LEU A 301 -20.96 -18.99 -6.13
CA LEU A 301 -21.96 -17.98 -5.77
C LEU A 301 -23.34 -18.54 -6.06
N ASP A 302 -24.21 -18.52 -5.04
CA ASP A 302 -25.65 -18.63 -5.24
C ASP A 302 -26.18 -17.43 -6.05
N ASP A 303 -27.40 -17.55 -6.57
CA ASP A 303 -27.96 -16.52 -7.48
C ASP A 303 -28.13 -15.17 -6.79
N ALA A 304 -28.39 -15.14 -5.47
CA ALA A 304 -28.52 -13.90 -4.72
C ALA A 304 -27.17 -13.17 -4.60
N SER A 305 -26.14 -13.89 -4.16
CA SER A 305 -24.77 -13.39 -4.02
C SER A 305 -24.20 -12.94 -5.36
N ARG A 306 -24.50 -13.70 -6.43
CA ARG A 306 -24.08 -13.36 -7.79
C ARG A 306 -24.72 -12.05 -8.25
N ARG A 307 -26.03 -11.87 -8.10
CA ARG A 307 -26.70 -10.61 -8.49
C ARG A 307 -26.09 -9.41 -7.78
N VAL A 308 -25.91 -9.49 -6.46
CA VAL A 308 -25.29 -8.42 -5.67
C VAL A 308 -23.87 -8.12 -6.16
N TYR A 309 -23.06 -9.16 -6.38
CA TYR A 309 -21.71 -9.02 -6.90
C TYR A 309 -21.68 -8.30 -8.26
N ILE A 310 -22.51 -8.75 -9.20
CA ILE A 310 -22.60 -8.21 -10.56
C ILE A 310 -23.08 -6.76 -10.57
N ASP A 311 -24.10 -6.42 -9.79
CA ASP A 311 -24.64 -5.06 -9.77
C ASP A 311 -23.64 -4.06 -9.20
N HIS A 312 -22.90 -4.45 -8.16
CA HIS A 312 -21.83 -3.64 -7.60
C HIS A 312 -20.61 -3.58 -8.53
N LEU A 313 -20.28 -4.67 -9.23
CA LEU A 313 -19.20 -4.70 -10.22
C LEU A 313 -19.44 -3.73 -11.38
N LYS A 314 -20.67 -3.59 -11.87
CA LYS A 314 -20.99 -2.63 -12.94
C LYS A 314 -20.68 -1.18 -12.53
N GLN A 315 -20.79 -0.85 -11.25
CA GLN A 315 -20.41 0.48 -10.74
C GLN A 315 -18.88 0.65 -10.72
N LEU A 316 -18.13 -0.41 -10.41
CA LEU A 316 -16.66 -0.43 -10.39
C LEU A 316 -16.07 -0.28 -11.78
N LEU A 317 -16.75 -0.84 -12.77
CA LEU A 317 -16.26 -0.93 -14.14
C LEU A 317 -16.74 0.22 -15.02
N THR A 318 -17.05 1.39 -14.45
CA THR A 318 -17.16 2.62 -15.23
C THR A 318 -15.78 3.09 -15.68
N PRO A 319 -15.61 3.72 -16.86
CA PRO A 319 -14.29 4.14 -17.35
C PRO A 319 -13.50 5.01 -16.36
N THR A 320 -14.18 5.96 -15.72
CA THR A 320 -13.57 6.83 -14.69
C THR A 320 -13.12 6.04 -13.45
N ALA A 321 -13.94 5.10 -12.96
CA ALA A 321 -13.58 4.30 -11.79
C ALA A 321 -12.43 3.34 -12.10
N VAL A 322 -12.40 2.74 -13.30
CA VAL A 322 -11.30 1.90 -13.78
C VAL A 322 -10.01 2.69 -13.87
N GLN A 323 -10.04 3.92 -14.41
CA GLN A 323 -8.85 4.76 -14.50
C GLN A 323 -8.24 5.07 -13.13
N LEU A 324 -9.08 5.23 -12.10
CA LEU A 324 -8.63 5.49 -10.73
C LEU A 324 -8.19 4.23 -9.97
N ASN A 325 -8.70 3.04 -10.35
CA ASN A 325 -8.57 1.81 -9.56
C ASN A 325 -8.33 0.57 -10.43
N ILE A 326 -7.41 0.66 -11.40
CA ILE A 326 -7.20 -0.41 -12.39
C ILE A 326 -6.88 -1.77 -11.75
N ASP A 327 -6.06 -1.79 -10.69
CA ASP A 327 -5.69 -3.00 -9.97
C ASP A 327 -6.88 -3.67 -9.29
N VAL A 328 -7.76 -2.88 -8.68
CA VAL A 328 -8.99 -3.39 -8.05
C VAL A 328 -9.91 -3.97 -9.12
N SER A 329 -10.10 -3.26 -10.22
CA SER A 329 -10.92 -3.71 -11.35
C SER A 329 -10.39 -5.00 -11.96
N ASN A 330 -9.07 -5.11 -12.15
CA ASN A 330 -8.40 -6.32 -12.62
C ASN A 330 -8.62 -7.49 -11.67
N LEU A 331 -8.53 -7.26 -10.36
CA LEU A 331 -8.79 -8.28 -9.34
C LEU A 331 -10.24 -8.75 -9.37
N GLN A 332 -11.21 -7.83 -9.52
CA GLN A 332 -12.62 -8.21 -9.65
C GLN A 332 -12.85 -9.08 -10.88
N LEU A 333 -12.35 -8.67 -12.05
CA LEU A 333 -12.48 -9.47 -13.29
C LEU A 333 -11.81 -10.84 -13.17
N THR A 334 -10.70 -10.93 -12.44
CA THR A 334 -10.03 -12.21 -12.16
C THR A 334 -10.93 -13.12 -11.33
N PHE A 335 -11.54 -12.62 -10.25
CA PHE A 335 -12.49 -13.39 -9.45
C PHE A 335 -13.72 -13.81 -10.26
N LEU A 336 -14.27 -12.88 -11.04
CA LEU A 336 -15.40 -13.10 -11.92
C LEU A 336 -15.13 -14.25 -12.92
N SER A 337 -13.97 -14.20 -13.60
CA SER A 337 -13.56 -15.24 -14.56
C SER A 337 -13.51 -16.64 -13.94
N ARG A 338 -13.26 -16.74 -12.64
CA ARG A 338 -13.15 -18.01 -11.92
C ARG A 338 -14.51 -18.58 -11.55
N THR A 339 -15.42 -17.74 -11.10
CA THR A 339 -16.73 -18.15 -10.54
C THR A 339 -17.83 -18.26 -11.58
N PHE A 340 -17.61 -17.76 -12.79
CA PHE A 340 -18.54 -17.93 -13.90
C PHE A 340 -18.76 -19.39 -14.28
N SER A 341 -20.03 -19.81 -14.21
CA SER A 341 -20.50 -21.17 -14.54
C SER A 341 -21.88 -21.21 -15.22
N GLY A 342 -22.49 -20.06 -15.56
CA GLY A 342 -23.81 -19.98 -16.22
C GLY A 342 -23.84 -19.03 -17.42
N GLU A 343 -24.56 -19.39 -18.48
CA GLU A 343 -24.52 -18.70 -19.79
C GLU A 343 -25.23 -17.32 -19.79
N GLN A 344 -26.43 -17.19 -19.21
CA GLN A 344 -27.27 -15.97 -19.36
C GLN A 344 -26.70 -14.69 -18.72
N ASP A 345 -26.22 -14.75 -17.47
CA ASP A 345 -25.66 -13.57 -16.79
C ASP A 345 -24.34 -13.12 -17.45
N THR A 346 -23.60 -14.07 -18.02
CA THR A 346 -22.32 -13.82 -18.68
C THR A 346 -22.51 -13.01 -19.94
N ASP A 347 -23.48 -13.37 -20.78
CA ASP A 347 -23.74 -12.67 -22.04
C ASP A 347 -24.19 -11.22 -21.81
N ALA A 348 -25.00 -10.97 -20.77
CA ALA A 348 -25.42 -9.62 -20.40
C ALA A 348 -24.23 -8.75 -19.95
N LEU A 349 -23.28 -9.33 -19.21
CA LEU A 349 -22.06 -8.65 -18.77
C LEU A 349 -21.07 -8.42 -19.90
N ILE A 350 -20.87 -9.42 -20.75
CA ILE A 350 -20.06 -9.29 -21.97
C ILE A 350 -20.62 -8.17 -22.83
N LYS A 351 -21.94 -8.14 -23.06
CA LYS A 351 -22.60 -7.06 -23.81
C LYS A 351 -22.42 -5.69 -23.16
N TYR A 352 -22.55 -5.61 -21.83
CA TYR A 352 -22.30 -4.37 -21.09
C TYR A 352 -20.86 -3.87 -21.30
N PHE A 353 -19.87 -4.74 -21.12
CA PHE A 353 -18.46 -4.37 -21.29
C PHE A 353 -18.11 -3.99 -22.73
N LYS A 354 -18.61 -4.75 -23.72
CA LYS A 354 -18.42 -4.41 -25.15
C LYS A 354 -18.99 -3.04 -25.50
N SER A 355 -20.14 -2.66 -24.93
CA SER A 355 -20.73 -1.34 -25.13
C SER A 355 -19.86 -0.19 -24.61
N LYS A 356 -18.97 -0.48 -23.66
CA LYS A 356 -18.05 0.46 -23.01
C LYS A 356 -16.60 0.33 -23.45
N GLY A 357 -16.28 -0.70 -24.25
CA GLY A 357 -14.91 -1.12 -24.57
C GLY A 357 -13.98 0.03 -24.99
N LYS A 358 -14.43 0.86 -25.94
CA LYS A 358 -13.64 1.97 -26.50
C LYS A 358 -13.39 3.13 -25.52
N GLU A 359 -14.13 3.20 -24.42
CA GLU A 359 -13.95 4.25 -23.39
C GLU A 359 -12.84 3.88 -22.40
N TYR A 360 -12.36 2.63 -22.38
CA TYR A 360 -11.31 2.17 -21.48
C TYR A 360 -9.89 2.37 -22.03
N SER A 361 -8.93 2.49 -21.11
CA SER A 361 -7.50 2.47 -21.45
C SER A 361 -7.13 1.18 -22.19
N LEU A 362 -6.10 1.23 -23.04
CA LEU A 362 -5.60 0.07 -23.77
C LEU A 362 -5.21 -1.08 -22.80
N GLU A 363 -4.58 -0.74 -21.68
CA GLU A 363 -4.20 -1.70 -20.63
C GLU A 363 -5.42 -2.47 -20.08
N PHE A 364 -6.50 -1.75 -19.73
CA PHE A 364 -7.68 -2.41 -19.19
C PHE A 364 -8.44 -3.22 -20.26
N ARG A 365 -8.41 -2.79 -21.52
CA ARG A 365 -8.97 -3.58 -22.63
C ARG A 365 -8.26 -4.92 -22.79
N TYR A 366 -6.95 -5.03 -22.56
CA TYR A 366 -6.28 -6.34 -22.50
C TYR A 366 -6.84 -7.23 -21.39
N THR A 367 -7.07 -6.70 -20.19
CA THR A 367 -7.69 -7.46 -19.09
C THR A 367 -9.09 -7.94 -19.46
N LEU A 368 -9.90 -7.05 -20.04
CA LEU A 368 -11.27 -7.37 -20.43
C LEU A 368 -11.31 -8.44 -21.53
N ASN A 369 -10.46 -8.32 -22.54
CA ASN A 369 -10.38 -9.30 -23.62
C ASN A 369 -9.85 -10.66 -23.11
N LYS A 370 -8.87 -10.65 -22.18
CA LYS A 370 -8.41 -11.87 -21.47
C LYS A 370 -9.52 -12.55 -20.66
N PHE A 371 -10.42 -11.77 -20.06
CA PHE A 371 -11.60 -12.30 -19.40
C PHE A 371 -12.48 -13.09 -20.39
N TYR A 372 -12.66 -12.61 -21.62
CA TYR A 372 -13.39 -13.34 -22.67
C TYR A 372 -12.71 -14.64 -23.07
N PHE A 373 -11.37 -14.71 -23.08
CA PHE A 373 -10.65 -15.95 -23.41
C PHE A 373 -11.00 -17.08 -22.44
N SER A 374 -11.11 -16.76 -21.16
CA SER A 374 -11.48 -17.73 -20.11
C SER A 374 -12.90 -18.26 -20.33
N TYR A 375 -13.82 -17.37 -20.72
CA TYR A 375 -15.21 -17.74 -21.06
C TYR A 375 -15.26 -18.66 -22.28
N LEU A 376 -14.59 -18.29 -23.38
CA LEU A 376 -14.53 -19.09 -24.60
C LEU A 376 -13.89 -20.45 -24.38
N THR A 377 -12.85 -20.53 -23.54
CA THR A 377 -12.14 -21.78 -23.25
C THR A 377 -13.03 -22.77 -22.49
N ARG A 378 -13.79 -22.29 -21.49
CA ARG A 378 -14.68 -23.13 -20.68
C ARG A 378 -15.87 -23.65 -21.48
N ASN A 379 -16.38 -22.84 -22.40
CA ASN A 379 -17.57 -23.15 -23.18
C ASN A 379 -17.25 -23.59 -24.61
N ARG A 380 -16.03 -24.05 -24.89
CA ARG A 380 -15.51 -24.30 -26.26
C ARG A 380 -16.41 -25.15 -27.17
N ASN A 381 -17.24 -26.02 -26.61
CA ASN A 381 -18.15 -26.87 -27.38
C ASN A 381 -19.49 -26.19 -27.74
N ASN A 382 -19.81 -25.06 -27.11
CA ASN A 382 -21.09 -24.37 -27.20
C ASN A 382 -20.98 -22.93 -27.74
N MET A 383 -19.77 -22.46 -28.10
CA MET A 383 -19.58 -21.10 -28.59
C MET A 383 -19.95 -20.97 -30.06
N SER A 384 -20.61 -19.87 -30.42
CA SER A 384 -20.87 -19.56 -31.83
C SER A 384 -19.59 -19.09 -32.53
N SER A 385 -19.53 -19.31 -33.85
CA SER A 385 -18.43 -18.80 -34.67
C SER A 385 -18.25 -17.28 -34.54
N ASP A 386 -19.36 -16.55 -34.49
CA ASP A 386 -19.35 -15.09 -34.37
C ASP A 386 -18.72 -14.63 -33.05
N GLN A 387 -19.02 -15.30 -31.93
CA GLN A 387 -18.45 -14.96 -30.62
C GLN A 387 -16.94 -15.20 -30.58
N VAL A 388 -16.47 -16.32 -31.13
CA VAL A 388 -15.04 -16.64 -31.21
C VAL A 388 -14.32 -15.65 -32.12
N GLN A 389 -14.88 -15.37 -33.30
CA GLN A 389 -14.33 -14.44 -34.28
C GLN A 389 -14.22 -13.03 -33.70
N GLU A 390 -15.28 -12.52 -33.06
CA GLU A 390 -15.30 -11.17 -32.49
C GLU A 390 -14.21 -10.98 -31.44
N THR A 391 -14.05 -11.92 -30.51
CA THR A 391 -13.03 -11.84 -29.45
C THR A 391 -11.60 -11.95 -29.98
N ILE A 392 -11.37 -12.81 -30.98
CA ILE A 392 -10.04 -12.94 -31.62
C ILE A 392 -9.72 -11.70 -32.48
N GLN A 393 -10.72 -11.14 -33.15
CA GLN A 393 -10.56 -9.91 -33.92
C GLN A 393 -10.26 -8.71 -33.02
N GLU A 394 -10.95 -8.59 -31.88
CA GLU A 394 -10.64 -7.59 -30.85
C GLU A 394 -9.20 -7.76 -30.35
N ALA A 395 -8.75 -9.00 -30.09
CA ALA A 395 -7.37 -9.25 -29.70
C ALA A 395 -6.37 -8.77 -30.77
N LYS A 396 -6.64 -9.04 -32.06
CA LYS A 396 -5.83 -8.54 -33.16
C LYS A 396 -5.74 -6.99 -33.15
N GLU A 397 -6.88 -6.31 -33.04
CA GLU A 397 -6.95 -4.84 -33.01
C GLU A 397 -6.13 -4.27 -31.84
N LEU A 398 -6.25 -4.87 -30.65
CA LEU A 398 -5.47 -4.46 -29.48
C LEU A 398 -3.96 -4.66 -29.67
N LEU A 399 -3.54 -5.76 -30.32
CA LEU A 399 -2.11 -5.97 -30.63
C LEU A 399 -1.59 -4.91 -31.61
N GLU A 400 -2.37 -4.58 -32.64
CA GLU A 400 -2.00 -3.55 -33.62
C GLU A 400 -1.91 -2.15 -32.99
N GLU A 401 -2.85 -1.80 -32.11
CA GLU A 401 -2.86 -0.54 -31.37
C GLU A 401 -1.68 -0.42 -30.40
N SER A 402 -1.29 -1.50 -29.70
CA SER A 402 -0.08 -1.47 -28.88
C SER A 402 1.18 -1.19 -29.71
N LYS A 403 1.24 -1.72 -30.93
CA LYS A 403 2.35 -1.46 -31.84
C LYS A 403 2.42 0.00 -32.26
N SER A 404 1.28 0.65 -32.54
CA SER A 404 1.24 2.08 -32.87
C SER A 404 1.61 2.95 -31.68
N ASP A 405 1.08 2.62 -30.50
CA ASP A 405 1.15 3.46 -29.32
C ASP A 405 2.40 3.17 -28.45
N ARG A 406 3.20 2.17 -28.85
CA ARG A 406 4.39 1.68 -28.13
C ARG A 406 4.09 1.24 -26.69
N VAL A 407 2.86 0.79 -26.43
CA VAL A 407 2.45 0.27 -25.13
C VAL A 407 2.94 -1.18 -25.00
N PRO A 408 3.66 -1.55 -23.94
CA PRO A 408 4.14 -2.93 -23.77
C PRO A 408 2.99 -3.91 -23.57
N ILE A 409 3.09 -5.09 -24.17
CA ILE A 409 2.13 -6.19 -23.98
C ILE A 409 2.68 -7.15 -22.95
N HIS A 410 1.90 -7.43 -21.92
CA HIS A 410 2.27 -8.41 -20.91
C HIS A 410 2.31 -9.83 -21.51
N ILE A 411 3.38 -10.57 -21.21
CA ILE A 411 3.56 -11.95 -21.65
C ILE A 411 2.41 -12.88 -21.22
N THR A 412 1.76 -12.59 -20.10
CA THR A 412 0.60 -13.35 -19.62
C THR A 412 -0.61 -13.23 -20.54
N TYR A 413 -0.79 -12.09 -21.22
CA TYR A 413 -1.84 -11.93 -22.21
C TYR A 413 -1.53 -12.76 -23.47
N MET A 414 -0.30 -12.68 -23.96
CA MET A 414 0.15 -13.46 -25.13
C MET A 414 0.04 -14.98 -24.91
N LEU A 415 0.37 -15.44 -23.69
CA LEU A 415 0.20 -16.85 -23.32
C LEU A 415 -1.27 -17.27 -23.39
N GLU A 416 -2.19 -16.53 -22.78
CA GLU A 416 -3.62 -16.91 -22.81
C GLU A 416 -4.19 -16.84 -24.23
N LEU A 417 -3.81 -15.83 -25.02
CA LEU A 417 -4.22 -15.74 -26.42
C LEU A 417 -3.68 -16.93 -27.25
N SER A 418 -2.43 -17.35 -27.03
CA SER A 418 -1.85 -18.52 -27.71
C SER A 418 -2.61 -19.82 -27.42
N LYS A 419 -3.10 -19.99 -26.18
CA LYS A 419 -3.93 -21.13 -25.81
C LYS A 419 -5.26 -21.08 -26.52
N LEU A 420 -5.88 -19.90 -26.59
CA LEU A 420 -7.16 -19.71 -27.29
C LEU A 420 -7.03 -20.05 -28.77
N PHE A 421 -5.98 -19.57 -29.44
CA PHE A 421 -5.68 -19.96 -30.82
C PHE A 421 -5.52 -21.49 -30.93
N GLY A 422 -4.75 -22.13 -30.05
CA GLY A 422 -4.58 -23.58 -30.07
C GLY A 422 -5.89 -24.36 -29.90
N ILE A 423 -6.78 -23.92 -29.01
CA ILE A 423 -8.10 -24.55 -28.78
C ILE A 423 -8.95 -24.54 -30.05
N TYR A 424 -8.94 -23.43 -30.77
CA TYR A 424 -9.84 -23.18 -31.90
C TYR A 424 -9.21 -23.45 -33.27
N ALA A 425 -7.92 -23.78 -33.32
CA ALA A 425 -7.18 -24.07 -34.55
C ALA A 425 -7.83 -25.18 -35.39
N GLN A 426 -8.24 -26.28 -34.74
CA GLN A 426 -8.87 -27.41 -35.42
C GLN A 426 -10.15 -27.02 -36.17
N GLN A 427 -10.88 -26.04 -35.64
CA GLN A 427 -12.17 -25.62 -36.18
C GLN A 427 -12.03 -24.51 -37.23
N TYR A 428 -11.16 -23.54 -36.99
CA TYR A 428 -11.13 -22.30 -37.77
C TYR A 428 -9.82 -22.03 -38.52
N ALA A 429 -8.82 -22.92 -38.48
CA ALA A 429 -7.53 -22.67 -39.16
C ALA A 429 -7.63 -22.44 -40.68
N LYS A 430 -8.70 -22.90 -41.33
CA LYS A 430 -8.95 -22.65 -42.77
C LYS A 430 -9.63 -21.29 -43.04
N GLU A 431 -10.25 -20.70 -42.02
CA GLU A 431 -10.92 -19.42 -42.13
C GLU A 431 -9.90 -18.29 -42.30
N GLU A 432 -10.20 -17.33 -43.17
CA GLU A 432 -9.29 -16.21 -43.45
C GLU A 432 -9.09 -15.33 -42.23
N TRP A 433 -10.19 -14.97 -41.54
CA TRP A 433 -10.13 -14.12 -40.35
C TRP A 433 -9.23 -14.70 -39.24
N PHE A 434 -9.25 -16.03 -39.08
CA PHE A 434 -8.45 -16.72 -38.06
C PHE A 434 -6.97 -16.70 -38.43
N ARG A 435 -6.64 -17.02 -39.69
CA ARG A 435 -5.25 -16.99 -40.20
C ARG A 435 -4.64 -15.59 -40.13
N VAL A 436 -5.40 -14.55 -40.49
CA VAL A 436 -4.96 -13.16 -40.41
C VAL A 436 -4.67 -12.77 -38.96
N SER A 437 -5.59 -13.05 -38.03
CA SER A 437 -5.41 -12.71 -36.61
C SER A 437 -4.26 -13.47 -35.96
N PHE A 438 -4.10 -14.76 -36.29
CA PHE A 438 -2.96 -15.54 -35.81
C PHE A 438 -1.62 -15.03 -36.39
N GLY A 439 -1.58 -14.62 -37.66
CA GLY A 439 -0.40 -14.02 -38.27
C GLY A 439 0.02 -12.71 -37.59
N THR A 440 -0.94 -11.84 -37.27
CA THR A 440 -0.66 -10.62 -36.46
C THR A 440 -0.09 -10.98 -35.09
N PHE A 441 -0.68 -11.97 -34.42
CA PHE A 441 -0.20 -12.45 -33.12
C PHE A 441 1.23 -13.01 -33.20
N GLU A 442 1.51 -13.88 -34.17
CA GLU A 442 2.84 -14.47 -34.37
C GLU A 442 3.90 -13.39 -34.64
N SER A 443 3.58 -12.40 -35.48
CA SER A 443 4.47 -11.27 -35.73
C SER A 443 4.76 -10.48 -34.45
N MET A 444 3.75 -10.23 -33.62
CA MET A 444 3.93 -9.51 -32.36
C MET A 444 4.82 -10.29 -31.38
N VAL A 445 4.63 -11.60 -31.27
CA VAL A 445 5.46 -12.45 -30.40
C VAL A 445 6.94 -12.36 -30.80
N LYS A 446 7.25 -12.40 -32.11
CA LYS A 446 8.61 -12.23 -32.62
C LYS A 446 9.21 -10.85 -32.28
N ASP A 447 8.41 -9.79 -32.40
CA ASP A 447 8.82 -8.42 -32.09
C ASP A 447 9.14 -8.22 -30.59
N VAL A 448 8.44 -8.94 -29.69
CA VAL A 448 8.64 -8.84 -28.23
C VAL A 448 9.74 -9.79 -27.73
N GLN A 449 9.87 -11.00 -28.29
CA GLN A 449 10.87 -11.99 -27.87
C GLN A 449 12.30 -11.47 -27.99
N GLY A 450 12.58 -10.61 -28.98
CA GLY A 450 13.90 -9.99 -29.16
C GLY A 450 14.30 -8.98 -28.07
N LYS A 451 13.47 -8.79 -27.03
CA LYS A 451 13.64 -7.72 -26.01
C LYS A 451 13.65 -8.21 -24.55
N THR A 452 13.49 -9.51 -24.27
CA THR A 452 13.35 -10.01 -22.88
C THR A 452 14.05 -11.37 -22.67
N ASP A 453 14.71 -11.55 -21.51
CA ASP A 453 15.59 -12.69 -21.19
C ASP A 453 14.92 -13.93 -20.52
N ASP A 454 13.59 -13.99 -20.38
CA ASP A 454 12.95 -15.14 -19.72
C ASP A 454 12.99 -16.40 -20.62
N SER A 455 13.41 -17.57 -20.09
CA SER A 455 13.59 -18.79 -20.89
C SER A 455 12.38 -19.76 -20.92
N PRO A 456 11.66 -20.03 -19.80
CA PRO A 456 10.61 -21.08 -19.79
C PRO A 456 9.27 -20.64 -20.40
N VAL A 457 8.88 -19.38 -20.20
CA VAL A 457 7.58 -18.88 -20.67
C VAL A 457 7.54 -18.78 -22.18
N TRP A 458 8.65 -18.35 -22.78
CA TRP A 458 8.80 -18.25 -24.23
C TRP A 458 8.80 -19.61 -24.92
N GLU A 459 9.29 -20.65 -24.24
CA GLU A 459 9.19 -22.02 -24.74
C GLU A 459 7.74 -22.49 -24.84
N ILE A 460 6.93 -22.27 -23.79
CA ILE A 460 5.48 -22.57 -23.81
C ILE A 460 4.79 -21.81 -24.94
N LEU A 461 5.07 -20.51 -25.05
CA LEU A 461 4.49 -19.66 -26.08
C LEU A 461 4.86 -20.14 -27.50
N THR A 462 6.13 -20.47 -27.72
CA THR A 462 6.63 -21.01 -28.99
C THR A 462 5.98 -22.36 -29.32
N ASN A 463 5.81 -23.22 -28.33
CA ASN A 463 5.16 -24.52 -28.51
C ASN A 463 3.68 -24.36 -28.88
N ASN A 464 2.95 -23.44 -28.24
CA ASN A 464 1.55 -23.14 -28.57
C ASN A 464 1.41 -22.59 -30.00
N ILE A 465 2.33 -21.73 -30.42
CA ILE A 465 2.38 -21.21 -31.80
C ILE A 465 2.61 -22.36 -32.77
N ARG A 466 3.64 -23.18 -32.57
CA ARG A 466 3.93 -24.34 -33.44
C ARG A 466 2.76 -25.30 -33.55
N PHE A 467 2.11 -25.60 -32.42
CA PHE A 467 0.91 -26.42 -32.39
C PHE A 467 -0.20 -25.81 -33.26
N THR A 468 -0.50 -24.52 -33.08
CA THR A 468 -1.53 -23.82 -33.85
C THR A 468 -1.19 -23.79 -35.34
N SER A 469 0.07 -23.48 -35.69
CA SER A 469 0.57 -23.46 -37.08
C SER A 469 0.44 -24.82 -37.78
N SER A 470 0.45 -25.94 -37.05
CA SER A 470 0.32 -27.28 -37.66
C SER A 470 -1.06 -27.55 -38.28
N PHE A 471 -2.06 -26.71 -37.99
CA PHE A 471 -3.41 -26.79 -38.56
C PHE A 471 -3.65 -25.86 -39.76
N MET A 472 -2.70 -24.97 -40.06
CA MET A 472 -2.75 -23.99 -41.16
C MET A 472 -1.95 -24.47 -42.36
#